data_AF-A0A8J3KMX7-F1
#
_entry.id   AF-A0A8J3KMX7-F1
#
_cell.length_a   1.000
_cell.length_b   1.000
_cell.length_c   1.000
_cell.angle_alpha   90.00
_cell.angle_beta   90.00
_cell.angle_gamma   90.00
#
_symmetry.space_group_name_H-M   'P 1'
#
loop_
_entity.id
_entity.type
_entity.pdbx_description
1 polymer ?
#
loop_
_entity_poly.entity_id
_entity_poly.type
_entity_poly.pdbx_seq_one_letter_code
_entity_poly.pdbx_strand_id
1 'polypeptide(L)'
;MSSPRITLYHRDGIHEQPSGGLLWVLLDQLSDLPGGGSVALVRDGDDDDFIQAWRLPDGYRLLAQEGPEAPAELAHPVAFDAAFEAMLAWNLDRDGWREACDWRSAAPPPEPDTPPALIRIEYHPDSSRTDRLGRYADGQFLALLSGTGRNSPGAIGVALFLFDHTGTHTGSRIHNDVFGDAQGLREQLIADLPDVAYGDIAIRTFCVREGDVTWELVDQTAEHGMPRVSFYPMDIMFAPPWDGTYDT
;
A
#
# COMPACT_ATOMS: atom_id res chain seq x y z
N MET A 1 12.55 13.77 29.33
CA MET A 1 13.09 12.48 28.87
C MET A 1 13.43 12.66 27.40
N SER A 2 14.65 12.32 26.98
CA SER A 2 15.02 12.39 25.56
C SER A 2 14.15 11.39 24.79
N SER A 3 13.59 11.80 23.65
CA SER A 3 12.93 10.86 22.76
C SER A 3 13.99 9.90 22.21
N PRO A 4 13.79 8.58 22.27
CA PRO A 4 14.78 7.63 21.76
C PRO A 4 15.04 7.85 20.27
N ARG A 5 16.28 7.62 19.85
CA ARG A 5 16.68 7.65 18.44
C ARG A 5 16.22 6.39 17.72
N ILE A 6 15.36 6.58 16.73
CA ILE A 6 15.08 5.55 15.74
C ILE A 6 16.33 5.39 14.89
N THR A 7 16.90 4.18 14.89
CA THR A 7 18.00 3.83 14.00
C THR A 7 17.53 2.71 13.09
N LEU A 8 17.31 3.02 11.82
CA LEU A 8 16.94 2.02 10.82
C LEU A 8 18.18 1.21 10.43
N TYR A 9 18.02 -0.12 10.36
CA TYR A 9 19.07 -1.04 9.92
C TYR A 9 18.60 -1.77 8.66
N HIS A 10 18.97 -1.24 7.49
CA HIS A 10 18.82 -2.00 6.26
C HIS A 10 19.88 -3.09 6.18
N ARG A 11 19.56 -4.19 5.47
CA ARG A 11 20.48 -5.31 5.19
C ARG A 11 21.80 -4.86 4.56
N ASP A 12 21.80 -3.69 3.91
CA ASP A 12 22.96 -3.07 3.26
C ASP A 12 23.77 -2.13 4.19
N GLY A 13 23.44 -2.06 5.47
CA GLY A 13 24.18 -1.27 6.48
C GLY A 13 23.88 0.24 6.46
N ILE A 14 22.79 0.65 5.79
CA ILE A 14 22.40 2.06 5.74
C ILE A 14 21.67 2.42 7.03
N HIS A 15 22.22 3.42 7.73
CA HIS A 15 21.61 4.05 8.89
C HIS A 15 20.93 5.36 8.45
N GLU A 16 19.62 5.40 8.52
CA GLU A 16 18.88 6.66 8.37
C GLU A 16 18.22 7.03 9.70
N GLN A 17 18.34 8.31 10.06
CA GLN A 17 17.49 8.92 11.07
C GLN A 17 16.31 9.56 10.36
N PRO A 18 15.14 8.91 10.37
CA PRO A 18 13.98 9.43 9.69
C PRO A 18 13.48 10.71 10.37
N SER A 19 13.14 11.71 9.56
CA SER A 19 12.52 12.95 10.03
C SER A 19 11.00 12.76 10.14
N GLY A 20 10.46 12.64 11.35
CA GLY A 20 9.02 12.47 11.55
C GLY A 20 8.63 12.12 12.99
N GLY A 21 7.33 12.05 13.26
CA GLY A 21 6.84 11.49 14.53
C GLY A 21 7.08 9.97 14.54
N LEU A 22 7.62 9.45 15.64
CA LEU A 22 8.00 8.03 15.81
C LEU A 22 6.93 7.04 15.32
N LEU A 23 5.66 7.33 15.59
CA LEU A 23 4.54 6.47 15.19
C LEU A 23 4.49 6.28 13.66
N TRP A 24 4.59 7.37 12.91
CA TRP A 24 4.49 7.37 11.44
C TRP A 24 5.69 6.69 10.81
N VAL A 25 6.88 6.99 11.33
CA VAL A 25 8.12 6.37 10.88
C VAL A 25 8.09 4.86 11.11
N LEU A 26 7.71 4.42 12.31
CA LEU A 26 7.71 3.00 12.64
C LEU A 26 6.70 2.23 11.78
N LEU A 27 5.54 2.85 11.51
CA LEU A 27 4.49 2.28 10.66
C LEU A 27 4.99 2.07 9.23
N ASP A 28 5.48 3.16 8.60
CA ASP A 28 6.03 3.20 7.24
C ASP A 28 7.19 2.20 7.06
N GLN A 29 8.12 2.20 8.01
CA GLN A 29 9.32 1.38 7.91
C GLN A 29 9.02 -0.09 8.11
N LEU A 30 8.14 -0.45 9.05
CA LEU A 30 7.74 -1.85 9.22
C LEU A 30 6.93 -2.37 8.04
N SER A 31 6.07 -1.54 7.43
CA SER A 31 5.24 -1.96 6.28
C SER A 31 6.07 -2.19 5.03
N ASP A 32 7.08 -1.34 4.80
CA ASP A 32 7.91 -1.37 3.60
C ASP A 32 9.18 -2.23 3.72
N LEU A 33 9.31 -3.00 4.81
CA LEU A 33 10.46 -3.88 4.98
C LEU A 33 10.53 -4.93 3.85
N PRO A 34 11.62 -4.97 3.06
CA PRO A 34 11.79 -6.02 2.07
C PRO A 34 11.91 -7.39 2.76
N GLY A 35 11.66 -8.47 2.01
CA GLY A 35 11.85 -9.83 2.53
C GLY A 35 13.27 -10.04 3.07
N GLY A 36 13.39 -10.24 4.39
CA GLY A 36 14.67 -10.35 5.10
C GLY A 36 15.29 -9.03 5.58
N GLY A 37 14.56 -7.91 5.50
CA GLY A 37 14.92 -6.63 6.12
C GLY A 37 14.56 -6.58 7.61
N SER A 38 15.07 -5.57 8.32
CA SER A 38 14.76 -5.36 9.74
C SER A 38 14.64 -3.89 10.11
N VAL A 39 13.85 -3.59 11.13
CA VAL A 39 13.81 -2.27 11.78
C VAL A 39 14.20 -2.47 13.23
N ALA A 40 15.03 -1.57 13.78
CA ALA A 40 15.34 -1.55 15.20
C ALA A 40 14.98 -0.19 15.81
N LEU A 41 14.54 -0.21 17.06
CA LEU A 41 14.53 0.96 17.93
C LEU A 41 15.64 0.79 18.93
N VAL A 42 16.51 1.79 19.02
CA VAL A 42 17.66 1.81 19.93
C VAL A 42 17.46 2.97 20.89
N ARG A 43 17.79 2.79 22.17
CA ARG A 43 17.70 3.90 23.13
C ARG A 43 18.92 4.82 23.02
N ASP A 44 18.67 6.10 23.28
CA ASP A 44 19.72 7.13 23.19
C ASP A 44 20.92 6.80 24.07
N GLY A 45 22.07 6.57 23.43
CA GLY A 45 23.37 6.43 24.09
C GLY A 45 23.69 5.02 24.59
N ASP A 46 22.88 4.02 24.24
CA ASP A 46 23.11 2.62 24.61
C ASP A 46 22.70 1.67 23.47
N ASP A 47 23.69 1.24 22.67
CA ASP A 47 23.48 0.29 21.57
C ASP A 47 23.13 -1.12 22.11
N ASP A 48 23.28 -1.35 23.42
CA ASP A 48 22.92 -2.59 24.08
C ASP A 48 21.45 -2.64 24.54
N ASP A 49 20.68 -1.54 24.36
CA ASP A 49 19.25 -1.44 24.65
C ASP A 49 18.45 -1.25 23.35
N PHE A 50 17.93 -2.34 22.77
CA PHE A 50 17.14 -2.28 21.54
C PHE A 50 15.97 -3.27 21.48
N ILE A 51 15.00 -2.97 20.62
CA ILE A 51 14.05 -3.94 20.07
C ILE A 51 14.15 -3.93 18.55
N GLN A 52 14.15 -5.10 17.94
CA GLN A 52 14.30 -5.28 16.51
C GLN A 52 13.25 -6.24 15.95
N ALA A 53 12.62 -5.85 14.85
CA ALA A 53 11.72 -6.67 14.07
C ALA A 53 12.36 -7.04 12.74
N TRP A 54 12.41 -8.33 12.44
CA TRP A 54 12.85 -8.87 11.15
C TRP A 54 11.65 -9.32 10.33
N ARG A 55 11.57 -8.90 9.08
CA ARG A 55 10.54 -9.38 8.15
C ARG A 55 10.97 -10.74 7.56
N LEU A 56 10.17 -11.76 7.81
CA LEU A 56 10.32 -13.12 7.33
C LEU A 56 9.11 -13.51 6.45
N PRO A 57 9.19 -14.62 5.68
CA PRO A 57 8.09 -15.04 4.81
C PRO A 57 6.77 -15.33 5.55
N ASP A 58 6.85 -15.75 6.81
CA ASP A 58 5.73 -16.16 7.66
C ASP A 58 5.33 -15.11 8.71
N GLY A 59 5.86 -13.88 8.60
CA GLY A 59 5.55 -12.77 9.50
C GLY A 59 6.81 -12.07 9.99
N TYR A 60 6.80 -11.64 11.24
CA TYR A 60 7.93 -11.00 11.88
C TYR A 60 8.62 -11.92 12.89
N ARG A 61 9.90 -11.67 13.13
CA ARG A 61 10.64 -12.17 14.27
C ARG A 61 11.08 -10.99 15.12
N LEU A 62 10.73 -11.00 16.40
CA LEU A 62 11.07 -9.94 17.34
C LEU A 62 12.21 -10.38 18.26
N LEU A 63 13.21 -9.52 18.39
CA LEU A 63 14.34 -9.64 19.27
C LEU A 63 14.40 -8.39 20.15
N ALA A 64 14.77 -8.52 21.42
CA ALA A 64 15.18 -7.38 22.21
C ALA A 64 16.43 -7.69 23.02
N GLN A 65 17.21 -6.65 23.26
CA GLN A 65 18.34 -6.64 24.17
C GLN A 65 18.11 -5.53 25.20
N GLU A 66 18.34 -5.87 26.46
CA GLU A 66 18.27 -4.93 27.59
C GLU A 66 19.59 -5.06 28.35
N GLY A 67 20.49 -4.12 28.17
CA GLY A 67 21.85 -4.12 28.71
C GLY A 67 22.80 -5.10 27.99
N PRO A 68 23.95 -5.44 28.60
CA PRO A 68 25.05 -6.12 27.92
C PRO A 68 24.80 -7.63 27.68
N GLU A 69 23.59 -8.12 27.92
CA GLU A 69 23.23 -9.51 27.70
C GLU A 69 23.03 -9.79 26.20
N ALA A 70 23.07 -11.07 25.81
CA ALA A 70 22.78 -11.43 24.43
C ALA A 70 21.31 -11.10 24.08
N PRO A 71 21.02 -10.65 22.84
CA PRO A 71 19.65 -10.44 22.39
C PRO A 71 18.79 -11.68 22.60
N ALA A 72 17.64 -11.50 23.22
CA ALA A 72 16.65 -12.54 23.43
C ALA A 72 15.58 -12.48 22.33
N GLU A 73 15.27 -13.63 21.75
CA GLU A 73 14.08 -13.76 20.91
C GLU A 73 12.83 -13.68 21.79
N LEU A 74 11.92 -12.80 21.41
CA LEU A 74 10.69 -12.55 22.14
C LEU A 74 9.56 -13.39 21.56
N ALA A 75 9.42 -13.38 20.23
CA ALA A 75 8.36 -14.06 19.51
C ALA A 75 8.70 -14.27 18.03
N HIS A 76 8.22 -15.39 17.49
CA HIS A 76 8.24 -15.72 16.08
C HIS A 76 7.29 -16.91 15.77
N PRO A 77 6.48 -16.87 14.70
CA PRO A 77 6.15 -15.68 13.90
C PRO A 77 5.22 -14.73 14.67
N VAL A 78 5.29 -13.44 14.36
CA VAL A 78 4.38 -12.40 14.87
C VAL A 78 3.79 -11.60 13.71
N ALA A 79 2.51 -11.25 13.80
CA ALA A 79 1.84 -10.41 12.80
C ALA A 79 2.37 -8.97 12.84
N PHE A 80 2.09 -8.20 11.78
CA PHE A 80 2.48 -6.79 11.70
C PHE A 80 2.00 -5.98 12.92
N ASP A 81 0.71 -6.05 13.24
CA ASP A 81 0.12 -5.29 14.35
C ASP A 81 0.82 -5.60 15.68
N ALA A 82 1.08 -6.89 15.94
CA ALA A 82 1.79 -7.32 17.14
C ALA A 82 3.26 -6.85 17.16
N ALA A 83 3.94 -6.83 16.02
CA ALA A 83 5.30 -6.29 15.91
C ALA A 83 5.34 -4.78 16.13
N PHE A 84 4.41 -4.06 15.52
CA PHE A 84 4.26 -2.61 15.68
C PHE A 84 3.93 -2.24 17.14
N GLU A 85 2.93 -2.90 17.73
CA GLU A 85 2.55 -2.70 19.13
C GLU A 85 3.70 -3.00 20.09
N ALA A 86 4.45 -4.08 19.87
CA ALA A 86 5.58 -4.41 20.72
C ALA A 86 6.70 -3.36 20.66
N MET A 87 7.04 -2.89 19.46
CA MET A 87 8.04 -1.84 19.28
C MET A 87 7.58 -0.50 19.85
N LEU A 88 6.29 -0.17 19.71
CA LEU A 88 5.70 1.02 20.31
C LEU A 88 5.66 0.92 21.85
N ALA A 89 5.27 -0.22 22.40
CA ALA A 89 5.23 -0.47 23.83
C ALA A 89 6.63 -0.38 24.45
N TRP A 90 7.63 -1.02 23.83
CA TRP A 90 9.04 -0.94 24.26
C TRP A 90 9.57 0.49 24.31
N ASN A 91 9.11 1.32 23.37
CA ASN A 91 9.44 2.73 23.35
C ASN A 91 8.76 3.53 24.46
N LEU A 92 7.50 3.22 24.79
CA LEU A 92 6.68 3.99 25.72
C LEU A 92 6.84 3.58 27.19
N ASP A 93 7.08 2.29 27.47
CA ASP A 93 7.14 1.72 28.83
C ASP A 93 8.40 0.87 29.02
N ARG A 94 9.27 1.26 29.95
CA ARG A 94 10.54 0.57 30.19
C ARG A 94 10.38 -0.75 30.94
N ASP A 95 9.39 -0.86 31.82
CA ASP A 95 9.34 -1.94 32.82
C ASP A 95 8.14 -2.88 32.60
N GLY A 96 7.12 -2.46 31.84
CA GLY A 96 5.88 -3.21 31.62
C GLY A 96 5.59 -3.60 30.16
N TRP A 97 6.42 -3.20 29.19
CA TRP A 97 6.09 -3.38 27.77
C TRP A 97 5.86 -4.84 27.36
N ARG A 98 6.58 -5.79 28.00
CA ARG A 98 6.39 -7.22 27.74
C ARG A 98 5.02 -7.72 28.17
N GLU A 99 4.41 -7.14 29.19
CA GLU A 99 3.07 -7.52 29.66
C GLU A 99 1.96 -6.80 28.87
N ALA A 100 2.30 -5.66 28.26
CA ALA A 100 1.40 -4.87 27.41
C ALA A 100 1.17 -5.49 26.02
N CYS A 101 2.05 -6.39 25.58
CA CYS A 101 1.93 -7.04 24.27
C CYS A 101 1.09 -8.32 24.36
N ASP A 102 0.07 -8.43 23.51
CA ASP A 102 -0.61 -9.72 23.33
C ASP A 102 0.23 -10.62 22.41
N TRP A 103 1.13 -11.39 23.02
CA TRP A 103 1.99 -12.34 22.31
C TRP A 103 1.26 -13.57 21.75
N ARG A 104 -0.04 -13.75 22.07
CA ARG A 104 -0.80 -14.92 21.63
C ARG A 104 -1.32 -14.76 20.21
N SER A 105 -0.52 -15.30 19.29
CA SER A 105 -0.94 -16.04 18.11
C SER A 105 -2.25 -15.59 17.44
N ALA A 106 -2.13 -14.70 16.46
CA ALA A 106 -2.68 -15.10 15.18
C ALA A 106 -1.73 -16.21 14.67
N ALA A 107 -2.27 -17.34 14.20
CA ALA A 107 -1.56 -18.08 13.17
C ALA A 107 -1.06 -17.05 12.13
N PRO A 108 0.08 -17.27 11.44
CA PRO A 108 0.38 -16.45 10.28
C PRO A 108 -0.94 -16.31 9.51
N PRO A 109 -1.40 -15.08 9.16
CA PRO A 109 -2.57 -14.96 8.31
C PRO A 109 -2.36 -15.97 7.18
N PRO A 110 -3.38 -16.77 6.81
CA PRO A 110 -3.22 -17.75 5.73
C PRO A 110 -2.44 -17.07 4.61
N GLU A 111 -1.37 -17.73 4.12
CA GLU A 111 -0.38 -17.22 3.15
C GLU A 111 -0.86 -15.97 2.41
N PRO A 112 -0.09 -14.86 2.40
CA PRO A 112 -0.59 -13.51 2.16
C PRO A 112 -1.78 -13.55 1.23
N ASP A 113 -2.99 -13.50 1.81
CA ASP A 113 -4.24 -13.76 1.09
C ASP A 113 -4.12 -13.04 -0.24
N THR A 114 -4.00 -13.83 -1.32
CA THR A 114 -3.84 -13.29 -2.66
C THR A 114 -4.93 -12.23 -2.81
N PRO A 115 -4.62 -11.03 -3.35
CA PRO A 115 -5.64 -10.00 -3.49
C PRO A 115 -6.92 -10.59 -4.08
N PRO A 116 -8.09 -10.17 -3.59
CA PRO A 116 -9.33 -10.76 -4.04
C PRO A 116 -9.39 -10.67 -5.56
N ALA A 117 -9.90 -11.73 -6.20
CA ALA A 117 -9.93 -11.79 -7.66
C ALA A 117 -10.72 -10.63 -8.29
N LEU A 118 -11.58 -9.98 -7.49
CA LEU A 118 -12.22 -8.70 -7.77
C LEU A 118 -11.79 -7.67 -6.73
N ILE A 119 -11.18 -6.60 -7.22
CA ILE A 119 -10.77 -5.45 -6.43
C ILE A 119 -11.93 -4.45 -6.44
N ARG A 120 -12.49 -4.20 -5.26
CA ARG A 120 -13.50 -3.15 -5.08
C ARG A 120 -12.82 -1.79 -5.21
N ILE A 121 -13.50 -0.85 -5.84
CA ILE A 121 -13.08 0.54 -5.92
C ILE A 121 -14.28 1.39 -5.48
N GLU A 122 -14.10 2.10 -4.36
CA GLU A 122 -15.13 2.97 -3.81
C GLU A 122 -15.29 4.24 -4.65
N TYR A 123 -16.55 4.58 -4.92
CA TYR A 123 -16.91 5.83 -5.57
C TYR A 123 -16.78 7.00 -4.59
N HIS A 124 -15.86 7.92 -4.87
CA HIS A 124 -15.72 9.15 -4.09
C HIS A 124 -16.00 10.37 -4.99
N PRO A 125 -17.19 10.99 -4.91
CA PRO A 125 -17.56 12.12 -5.78
C PRO A 125 -16.68 13.36 -5.56
N ASP A 126 -16.07 13.47 -4.39
CA ASP A 126 -15.18 14.58 -4.01
C ASP A 126 -13.70 14.28 -4.30
N SER A 127 -13.38 13.09 -4.84
CA SER A 127 -12.00 12.69 -5.17
C SER A 127 -11.72 12.86 -6.67
N SER A 128 -10.63 13.52 -7.03
CA SER A 128 -10.19 13.59 -8.43
C SER A 128 -9.74 12.24 -9.03
N ARG A 129 -9.65 11.17 -8.23
CA ARG A 129 -9.14 9.86 -8.63
C ARG A 129 -10.25 8.83 -8.89
N THR A 130 -11.33 8.87 -8.11
CA THR A 130 -12.44 7.90 -8.19
C THR A 130 -13.82 8.56 -8.31
N ASP A 131 -13.89 9.81 -8.79
CA ASP A 131 -15.14 10.56 -9.06
C ASP A 131 -15.86 10.15 -10.35
N ARG A 132 -15.24 9.33 -11.19
CA ARG A 132 -15.83 8.90 -12.48
C ARG A 132 -15.69 7.41 -12.70
N LEU A 133 -16.44 6.65 -11.92
CA LEU A 133 -16.60 5.21 -12.07
C LEU A 133 -18.03 4.80 -11.77
N GLY A 134 -18.46 3.67 -12.33
CA GLY A 134 -19.84 3.22 -12.18
C GLY A 134 -20.23 2.09 -13.10
N ARG A 135 -21.52 2.03 -13.39
CA ARG A 135 -22.15 1.03 -14.26
C ARG A 135 -22.72 1.69 -15.50
N TYR A 136 -22.74 0.92 -16.59
CA TYR A 136 -23.41 1.26 -17.84
C TYR A 136 -24.15 0.03 -18.36
N ALA A 137 -24.89 0.14 -19.47
CA ALA A 137 -25.78 -0.94 -19.93
C ALA A 137 -25.10 -2.33 -20.05
N ASP A 138 -23.84 -2.39 -20.50
CA ASP A 138 -23.14 -3.66 -20.73
C ASP A 138 -22.14 -4.04 -19.62
N GLY A 139 -22.09 -3.29 -18.51
CA GLY A 139 -21.16 -3.61 -17.42
C GLY A 139 -20.76 -2.45 -16.51
N GLN A 140 -19.47 -2.32 -16.26
CA GLN A 140 -18.85 -1.34 -15.39
C GLN A 140 -17.86 -0.46 -16.16
N PHE A 141 -17.62 0.75 -15.69
CA PHE A 141 -16.65 1.66 -16.29
C PHE A 141 -15.81 2.36 -15.23
N LEU A 142 -14.59 2.74 -15.61
CA LEU A 142 -13.67 3.56 -14.83
C LEU A 142 -13.00 4.58 -15.76
N ALA A 143 -13.16 5.86 -15.45
CA ALA A 143 -12.61 6.95 -16.24
C ALA A 143 -11.60 7.78 -15.44
N LEU A 144 -10.35 7.81 -15.90
CA LEU A 144 -9.21 8.36 -15.18
C LEU A 144 -8.54 9.48 -15.96
N LEU A 145 -7.98 10.41 -15.19
CA LEU A 145 -7.04 11.42 -15.68
C LEU A 145 -5.69 11.20 -15.02
N SER A 146 -4.64 11.04 -15.80
CA SER A 146 -3.28 10.92 -15.29
C SER A 146 -2.38 12.00 -15.88
N GLY A 147 -1.42 12.50 -15.10
CA GLY A 147 -0.30 13.25 -15.66
C GLY A 147 0.60 12.28 -16.43
N THR A 148 0.40 12.13 -17.73
CA THR A 148 1.14 11.17 -18.55
C THR A 148 2.51 11.70 -18.93
N GLY A 149 3.54 11.12 -18.31
CA GLY A 149 4.85 10.94 -18.92
C GLY A 149 5.88 12.07 -18.77
N ARG A 150 7.11 11.67 -18.44
CA ARG A 150 8.33 12.52 -18.45
C ARG A 150 8.61 13.22 -19.79
N ASN A 151 8.05 12.71 -20.89
CA ASN A 151 8.42 13.09 -22.26
C ASN A 151 7.49 14.15 -22.88
N SER A 152 6.32 14.40 -22.28
CA SER A 152 5.35 15.41 -22.75
C SER A 152 4.88 16.29 -21.57
N PRO A 153 5.75 17.15 -21.00
CA PRO A 153 5.37 17.99 -19.87
C PRO A 153 4.11 18.81 -20.17
N GLY A 154 3.09 18.69 -19.30
CA GLY A 154 1.81 19.38 -19.44
C GLY A 154 0.74 18.63 -20.25
N ALA A 155 1.05 17.45 -20.79
CA ALA A 155 0.04 16.54 -21.32
C ALA A 155 -0.70 15.81 -20.19
N ILE A 156 -1.99 15.53 -20.43
CA ILE A 156 -2.82 14.71 -19.55
C ILE A 156 -3.27 13.48 -20.33
N GLY A 157 -3.17 12.32 -19.71
CA GLY A 157 -3.75 11.08 -20.18
C GLY A 157 -5.21 10.98 -19.76
N VAL A 158 -6.09 10.73 -20.70
CA VAL A 158 -7.51 10.45 -20.47
C VAL A 158 -7.77 9.00 -20.84
N ALA A 159 -8.24 8.20 -19.88
CA ALA A 159 -8.52 6.79 -20.12
C ALA A 159 -9.92 6.45 -19.62
N LEU A 160 -10.72 5.81 -20.48
CA LEU A 160 -11.96 5.14 -20.12
C LEU A 160 -11.77 3.63 -20.29
N PHE A 161 -11.89 2.88 -19.20
CA PHE A 161 -11.86 1.42 -19.20
C PHE A 161 -13.28 0.89 -19.03
N LEU A 162 -13.60 -0.15 -19.80
CA LEU A 162 -14.86 -0.87 -19.77
C LEU A 162 -14.62 -2.29 -19.27
N PHE A 163 -15.53 -2.75 -18.45
CA PHE A 163 -15.52 -4.08 -17.87
C PHE A 163 -16.90 -4.70 -18.03
N ASP A 164 -16.98 -6.02 -18.17
CA ASP A 164 -18.26 -6.71 -18.09
C ASP A 164 -18.84 -6.69 -16.66
N HIS A 165 -20.04 -7.24 -16.48
CA HIS A 165 -20.67 -7.37 -15.16
C HIS A 165 -19.88 -8.21 -14.15
N THR A 166 -18.89 -8.97 -14.60
CA THR A 166 -18.01 -9.79 -13.75
C THR A 166 -16.69 -9.09 -13.44
N GLY A 167 -16.51 -7.85 -13.89
CA GLY A 167 -15.29 -7.06 -13.66
C GLY A 167 -14.14 -7.41 -14.62
N THR A 168 -14.38 -8.21 -15.67
CA THR A 168 -13.35 -8.53 -16.67
C THR A 168 -13.24 -7.38 -17.65
N HIS A 169 -12.02 -6.89 -17.91
CA HIS A 169 -11.78 -5.82 -18.89
C HIS A 169 -12.21 -6.24 -20.30
N THR A 170 -13.06 -5.45 -20.94
CA THR A 170 -13.61 -5.72 -22.28
C THR A 170 -13.13 -4.74 -23.34
N GLY A 171 -12.67 -3.55 -22.93
CA GLY A 171 -12.13 -2.57 -23.85
C GLY A 171 -11.78 -1.24 -23.18
N SER A 172 -11.03 -0.42 -23.91
CA SER A 172 -10.56 0.87 -23.42
C SER A 172 -10.58 1.93 -24.51
N ARG A 173 -10.77 3.20 -24.13
CA ARG A 173 -10.56 4.38 -24.97
C ARG A 173 -9.54 5.27 -24.28
N ILE A 174 -8.34 5.39 -24.83
CA ILE A 174 -7.19 6.02 -24.18
C ILE A 174 -6.62 7.11 -25.08
N HIS A 175 -6.35 8.27 -24.49
CA HIS A 175 -5.72 9.42 -25.12
C HIS A 175 -4.58 9.90 -24.21
N ASN A 176 -3.33 9.53 -24.51
CA ASN A 176 -2.19 9.80 -23.62
C ASN A 176 -1.59 11.22 -23.73
N ASP A 177 -1.91 11.99 -24.77
CA ASP A 177 -1.28 13.28 -25.04
C ASP A 177 -2.33 14.41 -25.21
N VAL A 178 -3.20 14.58 -24.24
CA VAL A 178 -4.23 15.63 -24.29
C VAL A 178 -3.67 16.95 -23.77
N PHE A 179 -3.50 17.90 -24.68
CA PHE A 179 -3.16 19.28 -24.38
C PHE A 179 -4.45 20.13 -24.38
N GLY A 180 -4.94 20.49 -23.20
CA GLY A 180 -6.16 21.31 -23.06
C GLY A 180 -7.22 20.64 -22.19
N ASP A 181 -8.46 20.62 -22.69
CA ASP A 181 -9.64 20.22 -21.91
C ASP A 181 -9.77 18.68 -21.75
N ALA A 182 -8.87 18.10 -20.97
CA ALA A 182 -8.87 16.68 -20.64
C ALA A 182 -10.13 16.26 -19.84
N GLN A 183 -10.66 17.17 -19.02
CA GLN A 183 -11.92 16.96 -18.30
C GLN A 183 -13.08 16.85 -19.28
N GLY A 184 -13.23 17.80 -20.20
CA GLY A 184 -14.26 17.75 -21.23
C GLY A 184 -14.19 16.49 -22.10
N LEU A 185 -12.98 16.05 -22.46
CA LEU A 185 -12.80 14.77 -23.17
C LEU A 185 -13.26 13.58 -22.32
N ARG A 186 -12.89 13.52 -21.03
CA ARG A 186 -13.34 12.46 -20.11
C ARG A 186 -14.87 12.40 -20.04
N GLU A 187 -15.52 13.55 -19.85
CA GLU A 187 -16.97 13.62 -19.78
C GLU A 187 -17.64 13.21 -21.09
N GLN A 188 -17.07 13.59 -22.25
CA GLN A 188 -17.57 13.14 -23.55
C GLN A 188 -17.49 11.62 -23.71
N LEU A 189 -16.37 11.00 -23.32
CA LEU A 189 -16.19 9.55 -23.41
C LEU A 189 -17.24 8.80 -22.56
N ILE A 190 -17.57 9.34 -21.38
CA ILE A 190 -18.61 8.78 -20.50
C ILE A 190 -20.00 9.03 -21.08
N ALA A 191 -20.28 10.22 -21.63
CA ALA A 191 -21.57 10.56 -22.24
C ALA A 191 -21.95 9.67 -23.44
N ASP A 192 -20.94 9.08 -24.09
CA ASP A 192 -21.13 8.10 -25.17
C ASP A 192 -21.54 6.71 -24.66
N LEU A 193 -21.52 6.46 -23.34
CA LEU A 193 -21.98 5.21 -22.75
C LEU A 193 -23.50 5.22 -22.50
N PRO A 194 -24.20 4.11 -22.81
CA PRO A 194 -25.62 3.99 -22.51
C PRO A 194 -25.88 3.76 -21.01
N ASP A 195 -26.94 4.39 -20.48
CA ASP A 195 -27.49 4.14 -19.15
C ASP A 195 -26.48 4.22 -17.98
N VAL A 196 -25.67 5.29 -17.98
CA VAL A 196 -24.64 5.53 -16.96
C VAL A 196 -25.24 5.78 -15.57
N ALA A 197 -24.73 5.07 -14.57
CA ALA A 197 -24.97 5.33 -13.16
C ALA A 197 -23.64 5.27 -12.37
N TYR A 198 -23.30 6.35 -11.68
CA TYR A 198 -22.11 6.41 -10.83
C TYR A 198 -22.29 5.63 -9.51
N GLY A 199 -21.22 5.02 -9.03
CA GLY A 199 -21.20 4.24 -7.79
C GLY A 199 -20.14 3.15 -7.82
N ASP A 200 -19.93 2.47 -6.69
CA ASP A 200 -18.85 1.50 -6.54
C ASP A 200 -18.80 0.45 -7.66
N ILE A 201 -17.57 0.07 -8.02
CA ILE A 201 -17.30 -1.02 -8.96
C ILE A 201 -16.44 -2.09 -8.31
N ALA A 202 -16.41 -3.27 -8.93
CA ALA A 202 -15.49 -4.34 -8.59
C ALA A 202 -14.92 -4.92 -9.89
N ILE A 203 -13.60 -4.83 -10.06
CA ILE A 203 -12.91 -5.19 -11.31
C ILE A 203 -11.77 -6.16 -11.06
N ARG A 204 -11.42 -6.94 -12.07
CA ARG A 204 -10.24 -7.80 -12.07
C ARG A 204 -9.00 -6.98 -12.39
N THR A 205 -7.83 -7.51 -12.03
CA THR A 205 -6.56 -7.00 -12.54
C THR A 205 -6.56 -7.02 -14.07
N PHE A 206 -5.93 -6.01 -14.67
CA PHE A 206 -5.86 -5.86 -16.11
C PHE A 206 -4.63 -5.03 -16.47
N CYS A 207 -4.18 -5.16 -17.72
CA CYS A 207 -3.06 -4.41 -18.26
C CYS A 207 -3.39 -4.00 -19.69
N VAL A 208 -3.31 -2.70 -19.97
CA VAL A 208 -3.49 -2.12 -21.30
C VAL A 208 -2.30 -1.23 -21.59
N ARG A 209 -1.65 -1.50 -22.73
CA ARG A 209 -0.54 -0.69 -23.22
C ARG A 209 -1.01 0.16 -24.39
N GLU A 210 -0.87 1.48 -24.26
CA GLU A 210 -1.17 2.44 -25.32
C GLU A 210 0.06 3.33 -25.54
N GLY A 211 0.72 3.18 -26.68
CA GLY A 211 2.02 3.81 -26.93
C GLY A 211 3.06 3.43 -25.86
N ASP A 212 3.64 4.44 -25.23
CA ASP A 212 4.67 4.30 -24.18
C ASP A 212 4.09 4.28 -22.75
N VAL A 213 2.77 4.39 -22.60
CA VAL A 213 2.10 4.36 -21.29
C VAL A 213 1.46 3.00 -21.07
N THR A 214 1.72 2.41 -19.91
CA THR A 214 1.03 1.21 -19.44
C THR A 214 0.02 1.64 -18.39
N TRP A 215 -1.24 1.30 -18.64
CA TRP A 215 -2.34 1.45 -17.70
C TRP A 215 -2.68 0.08 -17.15
N GLU A 216 -2.48 -0.11 -15.85
CA GLU A 216 -2.67 -1.42 -15.26
C GLU A 216 -3.12 -1.34 -13.82
N LEU A 217 -3.95 -2.31 -13.45
CA LEU A 217 -4.26 -2.66 -12.08
C LEU A 217 -3.58 -4.01 -11.83
N VAL A 218 -2.49 -3.99 -11.06
CA VAL A 218 -1.56 -5.13 -10.95
C VAL A 218 -1.33 -5.53 -9.50
N ASP A 219 -1.28 -6.85 -9.26
CA ASP A 219 -0.90 -7.43 -7.98
C ASP A 219 0.60 -7.19 -7.73
N GLN A 220 0.90 -6.49 -6.63
CA GLN A 220 2.28 -6.20 -6.21
C GLN A 220 2.66 -6.92 -4.91
N THR A 221 1.92 -7.95 -4.54
CA THR A 221 2.15 -8.72 -3.31
C THR A 221 3.56 -9.28 -3.25
N ALA A 222 4.07 -9.84 -4.36
CA ALA A 222 5.41 -10.41 -4.41
C ALA A 222 6.52 -9.36 -4.24
N GLU A 223 6.28 -8.14 -4.69
CA GLU A 223 7.26 -7.05 -4.65
C GLU A 223 7.35 -6.42 -3.25
N HIS A 224 6.23 -6.31 -2.54
CA HIS A 224 6.14 -5.63 -1.25
C HIS A 224 5.95 -6.56 -0.05
N GLY A 225 5.84 -7.87 -0.29
CA GLY A 225 5.70 -8.88 0.76
C GLY A 225 4.36 -8.85 1.50
N MET A 226 3.42 -7.99 1.12
CA MET A 226 2.06 -7.90 1.70
C MET A 226 1.00 -7.79 0.59
N PRO A 227 -0.21 -8.35 0.78
CA PRO A 227 -1.26 -8.28 -0.22
C PRO A 227 -1.60 -6.85 -0.63
N ARG A 228 -1.37 -6.52 -1.91
CA ARG A 228 -1.70 -5.20 -2.44
C ARG A 228 -1.86 -5.20 -3.95
N VAL A 229 -2.69 -4.29 -4.45
CA VAL A 229 -2.89 -4.05 -5.87
C VAL A 229 -2.74 -2.58 -6.15
N SER A 230 -1.94 -2.24 -7.16
CA SER A 230 -1.68 -0.84 -7.53
C SER A 230 -2.19 -0.53 -8.91
N PHE A 231 -2.70 0.70 -9.07
CA PHE A 231 -3.16 1.23 -10.34
C PHE A 231 -2.14 2.22 -10.92
N TYR A 232 -1.46 1.81 -11.98
CA TYR A 232 -0.55 2.67 -12.74
C TYR A 232 -1.23 3.28 -13.98
N PRO A 233 -0.84 4.51 -14.38
CA PRO A 233 0.19 5.39 -13.80
C PRO A 233 -0.34 6.31 -12.68
N MET A 234 -1.48 5.98 -12.07
CA MET A 234 -2.12 6.86 -11.08
C MET A 234 -1.44 6.83 -9.71
N ASP A 235 -0.67 5.78 -9.44
CA ASP A 235 -0.04 5.50 -8.15
C ASP A 235 -1.09 5.42 -7.04
N ILE A 236 -2.16 4.67 -7.31
CA ILE A 236 -3.23 4.39 -6.35
C ILE A 236 -3.03 2.97 -5.85
N MET A 237 -3.05 2.77 -4.53
CA MET A 237 -2.85 1.46 -3.91
C MET A 237 -4.12 0.99 -3.19
N PHE A 238 -4.50 -0.26 -3.40
CA PHE A 238 -5.54 -0.98 -2.67
C PHE A 238 -4.91 -2.10 -1.85
N ALA A 239 -5.33 -2.24 -0.60
CA ALA A 239 -4.81 -3.21 0.36
C ALA A 239 -5.93 -3.74 1.28
N PRO A 240 -5.69 -4.74 2.14
CA PRO A 240 -6.62 -5.10 3.21
C PRO A 240 -7.10 -3.86 3.98
N PRO A 241 -8.39 -3.76 4.33
CA PRO A 241 -9.38 -4.84 4.38
C PRO A 241 -10.12 -5.11 3.05
N TRP A 242 -9.68 -4.54 1.91
CA TRP A 242 -10.33 -4.69 0.60
C TRP A 242 -11.76 -4.13 0.54
N ASP A 243 -12.01 -3.07 1.31
CA ASP A 243 -13.32 -2.40 1.39
C ASP A 243 -13.58 -1.42 0.22
N GLY A 244 -12.56 -1.18 -0.60
CA GLY A 244 -12.62 -0.30 -1.77
C GLY A 244 -11.93 1.05 -1.57
N THR A 245 -11.50 1.34 -0.35
CA THR A 245 -10.66 2.49 -0.04
C THR A 245 -9.25 2.29 -0.64
N TYR A 246 -8.55 3.40 -0.86
CA TYR A 246 -7.23 3.41 -1.46
C TYR A 246 -6.31 4.44 -0.79
N ASP A 247 -5.01 4.28 -1.01
CA ASP A 247 -3.95 5.21 -0.62
C ASP A 247 -3.17 5.71 -1.86
N THR A 248 -2.39 6.78 -1.72
CA THR A 248 -1.57 7.40 -2.79
C THR A 248 -0.21 7.89 -2.30
#